data_AF-A0A3P1SJF4-F1
#
_entry.id   AF-A0A3P1SJF4-F1
#
_cell.length_a   1.000
_cell.length_b   1.000
_cell.length_c   1.000
_cell.angle_alpha   90.00
_cell.angle_beta   90.00
_cell.angle_gamma   90.00
#
_symmetry.space_group_name_H-M   'P 1'
#
loop_
_entity.id
_entity.type
_entity.pdbx_description
1 polymer ?
#
loop_
_entity_poly.entity_id
_entity_poly.type
_entity_poly.pdbx_seq_one_letter_code
_entity_poly.pdbx_strand_id
1 'polypeptide(L)'
;MERTIPEQDKFDLQQNYRRYLKFQDKYDAANTTLKGAKASRVWLAGLASLLFSFGSEFFLGASFALFALYFYRIATAWYDSFQIDEGREELLRWFATNDLRFEGRILYFREDQLLENPLDPFADEIYV
;
A
#
# COMPACT_ATOMS: atom_id res chain seq x y z
N MET A 1 30.39 -16.55 -6.51
CA MET A 1 30.80 -16.01 -5.19
C MET A 1 29.51 -15.82 -4.43
N GLU A 2 29.33 -16.48 -3.28
CA GLU A 2 28.21 -16.17 -2.38
C GLU A 2 28.29 -14.68 -2.06
N ARG A 3 27.26 -13.93 -2.43
CA ARG A 3 27.18 -12.52 -2.10
C ARG A 3 26.76 -12.43 -0.65
N THR A 4 27.57 -11.74 0.12
CA THR A 4 27.38 -11.52 1.54
C THR A 4 27.22 -10.02 1.78
N ILE A 5 26.40 -9.68 2.76
CA ILE A 5 26.14 -8.31 3.19
C ILE A 5 27.20 -7.97 4.25
N PRO A 6 27.82 -6.78 4.21
CA PRO A 6 28.75 -6.37 5.25
C PRO A 6 28.13 -6.47 6.64
N GLU A 7 28.86 -7.04 7.62
CA GLU A 7 28.34 -7.21 8.99
C GLU A 7 27.90 -5.87 9.64
N GLN A 8 28.54 -4.76 9.27
CA GLN A 8 28.19 -3.41 9.72
C GLN A 8 26.76 -2.99 9.34
N ASP A 9 26.22 -3.52 8.24
CA ASP A 9 24.90 -3.15 7.71
C ASP A 9 23.77 -4.03 8.31
N LYS A 10 24.13 -5.04 9.12
CA LYS A 10 23.19 -5.99 9.73
C LYS A 10 22.08 -5.32 10.52
N PHE A 11 22.44 -4.37 11.39
CA PHE A 11 21.46 -3.67 12.22
C PHE A 11 20.46 -2.87 11.38
N ASP A 12 20.96 -2.10 10.42
CA ASP A 12 20.12 -1.28 9.54
C ASP A 12 19.22 -2.14 8.66
N LEU A 13 19.75 -3.25 8.12
CA LEU A 13 18.98 -4.20 7.33
C LEU A 13 17.82 -4.79 8.13
N GLN A 14 18.09 -5.29 9.33
CA GLN A 14 17.08 -5.88 10.21
C GLN A 14 16.03 -4.86 10.65
N GLN A 15 16.45 -3.63 10.97
CA GLN A 15 15.54 -2.57 11.36
C GLN A 15 14.64 -2.14 10.19
N ASN A 16 15.22 -1.90 9.01
CA ASN A 16 14.48 -1.48 7.82
C ASN A 16 13.59 -2.60 7.28
N TYR A 17 13.98 -3.87 7.42
CA TYR A 17 13.14 -5.01 7.05
C TYR A 17 11.88 -5.06 7.91
N ARG A 18 12.01 -4.90 9.23
CA ARG A 18 10.85 -4.82 10.14
C ARG A 18 9.96 -3.61 9.84
N ARG A 19 10.55 -2.46 9.49
CA ARG A 19 9.79 -1.28 9.07
C ARG A 19 9.03 -1.55 7.79
N TYR A 20 9.67 -2.17 6.80
CA TYR A 20 9.05 -2.53 5.53
C TYR A 20 7.84 -3.43 5.73
N LEU A 21 7.97 -4.52 6.50
CA LEU A 21 6.85 -5.42 6.77
C LEU A 21 5.67 -4.68 7.42
N LYS A 22 5.94 -3.77 8.37
CA LYS A 22 4.88 -2.94 8.97
C LYS A 22 4.19 -2.03 7.95
N PHE A 23 4.94 -1.42 7.03
CA PHE A 23 4.37 -0.61 5.96
C PHE A 23 3.58 -1.46 4.96
N GLN A 24 4.06 -2.66 4.64
CA GLN A 24 3.36 -3.60 3.77
C GLN A 24 2.02 -4.04 4.38
N ASP A 25 1.98 -4.38 5.67
CA ASP A 25 0.72 -4.71 6.37
C ASP A 25 -0.26 -3.53 6.37
N LYS A 26 0.24 -2.31 6.63
CA LYS A 26 -0.57 -1.08 6.57
C LYS A 26 -1.10 -0.81 5.16
N TYR A 27 -0.28 -1.03 4.15
CA TYR A 27 -0.65 -0.87 2.75
C TYR A 27 -1.75 -1.86 2.36
N ASP A 28 -1.59 -3.13 2.72
CA ASP A 28 -2.58 -4.18 2.43
C ASP A 28 -3.93 -3.85 3.09
N ALA A 29 -3.92 -3.34 4.34
CA ALA A 29 -5.12 -2.89 5.04
C ALA A 29 -5.77 -1.66 4.39
N ALA A 30 -4.98 -0.64 4.04
CA ALA A 30 -5.47 0.58 3.40
C ALA A 30 -6.03 0.29 1.99
N ASN A 31 -5.36 -0.55 1.21
CA ASN A 31 -5.82 -0.99 -0.11
C ASN A 31 -7.12 -1.79 -0.01
N THR A 32 -7.26 -2.65 1.01
CA THR A 32 -8.53 -3.36 1.27
C THR A 32 -9.67 -2.38 1.59
N THR A 33 -9.38 -1.34 2.38
CA THR A 33 -10.34 -0.27 2.68
C THR A 33 -10.73 0.53 1.44
N LEU A 34 -9.76 0.88 0.58
CA LEU A 34 -10.00 1.56 -0.69
C LEU A 34 -10.86 0.70 -1.64
N LYS A 35 -10.57 -0.60 -1.75
CA LYS A 35 -11.41 -1.54 -2.49
C LYS A 35 -12.84 -1.58 -1.94
N GLY A 36 -12.99 -1.61 -0.62
CA GLY A 36 -14.29 -1.53 0.05
C GLY A 36 -15.03 -0.22 -0.23
N ALA A 37 -14.34 0.92 -0.19
CA ALA A 37 -14.92 2.23 -0.51
C ALA A 37 -15.41 2.30 -1.95
N LYS A 38 -14.62 1.80 -2.92
CA LYS A 38 -14.99 1.71 -4.34
C LYS A 38 -16.14 0.73 -4.59
N ALA A 39 -16.27 -0.33 -3.79
CA ALA A 39 -17.36 -1.30 -3.89
C ALA A 39 -18.69 -0.79 -3.29
N SER A 40 -18.66 0.35 -2.59
CA SER A 40 -19.85 0.95 -1.99
C SER A 40 -20.93 1.23 -3.04
N ARG A 41 -22.17 0.87 -2.72
CA ARG A 41 -23.35 1.08 -3.59
C ARG A 41 -24.14 2.35 -3.25
N VAL A 42 -23.61 3.21 -2.37
CA VAL A 42 -24.29 4.46 -1.95
C VAL A 42 -24.62 5.37 -3.12
N TRP A 43 -23.79 5.36 -4.18
CA TRP A 43 -24.05 6.10 -5.41
C TRP A 43 -25.37 5.72 -6.11
N LEU A 44 -25.87 4.49 -5.92
CA LEU A 44 -27.18 4.07 -6.46
C LEU A 44 -28.33 4.83 -5.79
N ALA A 45 -28.24 5.09 -4.48
CA ALA A 45 -29.24 5.90 -3.78
C ALA A 45 -29.18 7.38 -4.23
N GLY A 46 -27.97 7.88 -4.51
CA GLY A 46 -27.77 9.20 -5.12
C GLY A 46 -28.43 9.28 -6.51
N LEU A 47 -28.19 8.27 -7.35
CA LEU A 47 -28.79 8.16 -8.68
C LEU A 47 -30.32 8.07 -8.61
N ALA A 48 -30.87 7.24 -7.72
CA ALA A 48 -32.30 7.13 -7.49
C ALA A 48 -32.90 8.48 -7.06
N SER A 49 -32.23 9.20 -6.14
CA SER A 49 -32.66 10.53 -5.70
C SER A 49 -32.63 11.54 -6.86
N LEU A 50 -31.61 11.47 -7.72
CA LEU A 50 -31.50 12.34 -8.89
C LEU A 50 -32.67 12.16 -9.86
N LEU A 51 -33.20 10.95 -10.02
CA LEU A 51 -34.37 10.72 -10.90
C LEU A 51 -35.62 11.46 -10.42
N PHE A 52 -35.75 11.71 -9.11
CA PHE A 52 -36.85 12.48 -8.53
C PHE A 52 -36.59 14.00 -8.49
N SER A 53 -35.43 14.47 -8.95
CA SER A 53 -35.06 15.89 -8.86
C SER A 53 -35.93 16.80 -9.73
N PHE A 54 -36.57 16.26 -10.77
CA PHE A 54 -37.49 17.03 -11.64
C PHE A 54 -38.70 17.61 -10.90
N GLY A 55 -39.05 17.05 -9.72
CA GLY A 55 -40.19 17.52 -8.91
C GLY A 55 -39.82 18.23 -7.62
N SER A 56 -38.54 18.28 -7.24
CA SER A 56 -38.12 18.92 -5.97
C SER A 56 -36.62 19.18 -5.88
N GLU A 57 -36.27 20.39 -5.45
CA GLU A 57 -34.89 20.77 -5.11
C GLU A 57 -34.32 19.96 -3.95
N PHE A 58 -35.19 19.44 -3.07
CA PHE A 58 -34.77 18.54 -1.98
C PHE A 58 -34.08 17.29 -2.52
N PHE A 59 -34.66 16.65 -3.55
CA PHE A 59 -34.09 15.44 -4.15
C PHE A 59 -32.78 15.72 -4.89
N LEU A 60 -32.64 16.92 -5.47
CA LEU A 60 -31.38 17.38 -6.05
C LEU A 60 -30.29 17.51 -4.97
N GLY A 61 -30.60 18.14 -3.84
CA GLY A 61 -29.68 18.29 -2.70
C GLY A 61 -29.32 16.94 -2.07
N ALA A 62 -30.29 16.05 -1.90
CA ALA A 62 -30.06 14.70 -1.37
C ALA A 62 -29.15 13.87 -2.28
N SER A 63 -29.37 13.93 -3.60
CA SER A 63 -28.50 13.31 -4.60
C SER A 63 -27.07 13.83 -4.49
N PHE A 64 -26.89 15.16 -4.45
CA PHE A 64 -25.57 15.77 -4.30
C PHE A 64 -24.86 15.30 -3.02
N ALA A 65 -25.55 15.29 -1.88
CA ALA A 65 -24.99 14.83 -0.61
C ALA A 65 -24.55 13.36 -0.66
N LEU A 66 -25.33 12.49 -1.30
CA LEU A 66 -25.01 11.07 -1.45
C LEU A 66 -23.81 10.83 -2.37
N PHE A 67 -23.72 11.57 -3.48
CA PHE A 67 -22.56 11.53 -4.36
C PHE A 67 -21.32 12.10 -3.67
N ALA A 68 -21.44 13.23 -2.99
CA ALA A 68 -20.34 13.83 -2.23
C ALA A 68 -19.81 12.86 -1.16
N LEU A 69 -20.69 12.21 -0.40
CA LEU A 69 -20.32 11.18 0.57
C LEU A 69 -19.58 10.00 -0.09
N TYR A 70 -20.08 9.51 -1.22
CA TYR A 70 -19.46 8.41 -1.94
C TYR A 70 -18.03 8.75 -2.40
N PHE A 71 -17.86 9.89 -3.09
CA PHE A 71 -16.55 10.32 -3.56
C PHE A 71 -15.62 10.72 -2.42
N TYR A 72 -16.13 11.32 -1.35
CA TYR A 72 -15.35 11.65 -0.16
C TYR A 72 -14.74 10.40 0.48
N ARG A 73 -15.50 9.31 0.61
CA ARG A 73 -15.00 8.04 1.15
C ARG A 73 -13.92 7.41 0.27
N ILE A 74 -14.03 7.55 -1.05
CA ILE A 74 -12.99 7.07 -1.98
C ILE A 74 -11.74 7.93 -1.87
N ALA A 75 -11.90 9.26 -1.87
CA ALA A 75 -10.78 10.20 -1.82
C ALA A 75 -9.97 10.07 -0.53
N THR A 76 -10.64 9.95 0.62
CA THR A 76 -9.99 9.75 1.92
C THR A 76 -9.25 8.42 1.98
N ALA A 77 -9.89 7.31 1.60
CA ALA A 77 -9.22 6.01 1.57
C ALA A 77 -8.05 5.95 0.57
N TRP A 78 -8.15 6.68 -0.55
CA TRP A 78 -7.07 6.81 -1.51
C TRP A 78 -5.89 7.61 -0.94
N TYR A 79 -6.17 8.72 -0.28
CA TYR A 79 -5.17 9.55 0.37
C TYR A 79 -4.40 8.79 1.46
N ASP A 80 -5.11 8.05 2.31
CA ASP A 80 -4.49 7.22 3.35
C ASP A 80 -3.60 6.12 2.73
N SER A 81 -4.09 5.47 1.67
CA SER A 81 -3.30 4.47 0.94
C SER A 81 -2.05 5.08 0.31
N PHE A 82 -2.14 6.31 -0.21
CA PHE A 82 -1.04 7.00 -0.86
C PHE A 82 0.05 7.41 0.13
N GLN A 83 -0.31 7.99 1.28
CA GLN A 83 0.66 8.33 2.33
C GLN A 83 1.45 7.11 2.83
N ILE A 84 0.77 5.97 2.98
CA ILE A 84 1.42 4.72 3.40
C ILE A 84 2.35 4.20 2.30
N ASP A 85 1.96 4.34 1.04
CA ASP A 85 2.77 3.91 -0.10
C ASP A 85 4.05 4.72 -0.24
N GLU A 86 4.00 6.05 -0.03
CA GLU A 86 5.21 6.89 -0.03
C GLU A 86 6.25 6.42 1.00
N GLY A 87 5.81 6.13 2.23
CA GLY A 87 6.68 5.61 3.28
C GLY A 87 7.24 4.22 2.97
N ARG A 88 6.46 3.38 2.28
CA ARG A 88 6.94 2.09 1.77
C ARG A 88 7.96 2.27 0.65
N GLU A 89 7.72 3.20 -0.28
CA GLU A 89 8.59 3.47 -1.42
C GLU A 89 9.94 4.05 -1.00
N GLU A 90 9.98 4.87 0.05
CA GLU A 90 11.24 5.33 0.64
C GLU A 90 12.11 4.16 1.12
N LEU A 91 11.50 3.18 1.81
CA LEU A 91 12.21 1.97 2.23
C LEU A 91 12.63 1.11 1.03
N LEU A 92 11.74 0.89 0.06
CA LEU A 92 12.08 0.14 -1.16
C LEU A 92 13.25 0.78 -1.91
N ARG A 93 13.33 2.11 -1.94
CA ARG A 93 14.47 2.84 -2.50
C ARG A 93 15.75 2.56 -1.72
N TRP A 94 15.71 2.60 -0.38
CA TRP A 94 16.86 2.24 0.45
C TRP A 94 17.34 0.81 0.16
N PHE A 95 16.43 -0.18 0.08
CA PHE A 95 16.80 -1.56 -0.28
C PHE A 95 17.39 -1.65 -1.69
N ALA A 96 16.82 -0.95 -2.67
CA ALA A 96 17.33 -0.93 -4.04
C ALA A 96 18.73 -0.31 -4.15
N THR A 97 19.06 0.67 -3.30
CA THR A 97 20.42 1.24 -3.19
C THR A 97 21.42 0.23 -2.61
N ASN A 98 20.96 -0.70 -1.76
CA ASN A 98 21.77 -1.79 -1.20
C ASN A 98 21.75 -3.08 -2.04
N ASP A 99 21.35 -2.98 -3.31
CA ASP A 99 21.24 -4.11 -4.25
C ASP A 99 20.28 -5.23 -3.79
N LEU A 100 19.26 -4.85 -3.03
CA LEU A 100 18.21 -5.73 -2.52
C LEU A 100 16.86 -5.37 -3.13
N ARG A 101 15.99 -6.38 -3.26
CA ARG A 101 14.61 -6.21 -3.74
C ARG A 101 13.65 -7.08 -2.96
N PHE A 102 12.39 -6.65 -2.88
CA PHE A 102 11.32 -7.46 -2.32
C PHE A 102 10.44 -8.04 -3.42
N GLU A 103 10.01 -9.29 -3.22
CA GLU A 103 8.84 -9.86 -3.88
C GLU A 103 7.80 -10.17 -2.80
N GLY A 104 6.74 -9.35 -2.74
CA GLY A 104 5.76 -9.39 -1.66
C GLY A 104 6.38 -9.09 -0.30
N ARG A 105 6.70 -10.13 0.48
CA ARG A 105 7.30 -10.02 1.83
C ARG A 105 8.71 -10.63 1.93
N ILE A 106 9.18 -11.24 0.84
CA ILE A 106 10.42 -11.98 0.82
C ILE A 106 11.50 -11.10 0.19
N LEU A 107 12.68 -11.08 0.82
CA LEU A 107 13.83 -10.30 0.39
C LEU A 107 14.72 -11.14 -0.53
N TYR A 108 15.26 -10.53 -1.56
CA TYR A 108 16.19 -11.13 -2.51
C TYR A 108 17.28 -10.13 -2.88
N PHE A 109 18.39 -10.63 -3.42
CA PHE A 109 19.30 -9.77 -4.17
C PHE A 109 18.64 -9.31 -5.47
N ARG A 110 18.97 -8.10 -5.92
CA ARG A 110 18.36 -7.50 -7.11
C ARG A 110 18.61 -8.31 -8.37
N GLU A 111 19.80 -8.90 -8.46
CA GLU A 111 20.27 -9.73 -9.57
C GLU A 111 19.61 -11.11 -9.60
N ASP A 112 19.00 -11.56 -8.50
CA ASP A 112 18.24 -12.82 -8.46
C ASP A 112 16.89 -12.64 -9.14
N GLN A 113 16.94 -12.62 -10.48
CA GLN A 113 15.75 -12.46 -11.32
C GLN A 113 14.81 -13.67 -11.23
N LEU A 114 15.34 -14.86 -10.95
CA LEU A 114 14.60 -16.11 -10.86
C LEU A 114 13.96 -16.34 -9.47
N LEU A 115 14.30 -15.50 -8.48
CA LEU A 115 13.77 -15.58 -7.11
C LEU A 115 14.12 -16.92 -6.43
N GLU A 116 15.28 -17.48 -6.74
CA GLU A 116 15.70 -18.81 -6.28
C GLU A 116 16.32 -18.79 -4.89
N ASN A 117 16.92 -17.67 -4.47
CA ASN A 117 17.70 -17.54 -3.25
C ASN A 117 17.08 -16.47 -2.33
N PRO A 118 16.01 -16.82 -1.59
CA PRO A 118 15.42 -15.91 -0.63
C PRO A 118 16.42 -15.61 0.50
N LEU A 119 16.50 -14.35 0.88
CA LEU A 119 17.34 -13.87 1.96
C LEU A 119 16.55 -13.80 3.26
N ASP A 120 17.15 -14.33 4.33
CA ASP A 120 16.70 -14.11 5.70
C ASP A 120 17.61 -13.08 6.38
N PRO A 121 17.16 -11.83 6.60
CA PRO A 121 17.93 -10.78 7.29
C PRO A 121 18.36 -11.13 8.72
N PHE A 122 17.82 -12.20 9.31
CA PHE A 122 18.16 -12.64 10.65
C PHE A 122 19.10 -13.84 10.66
N ALA A 123 19.39 -14.44 9.51
CA ALA A 123 20.40 -15.48 9.40
C ALA A 123 21.80 -14.83 9.42
N ASP A 124 22.70 -15.33 10.25
CA ASP A 124 24.06 -14.79 10.32
C ASP A 124 24.90 -15.16 9.07
N GLU A 125 24.50 -16.22 8.37
CA GLU A 125 25.18 -16.80 7.20
C GLU A 125 25.26 -15.83 6.00
N ILE A 126 24.37 -14.85 5.93
CA ILE A 126 24.38 -13.85 4.86
C ILE A 126 25.33 -12.67 5.14
N TYR A 127 25.96 -12.62 6.32
CA TYR A 127 26.83 -11.52 6.74
C TYR A 127 28.30 -11.94 6.82
N VAL A 128 29.20 -11.13 6.25
CA VAL A 128 30.66 -11.33 6.27
C VAL A 128 31.40 -10.01 6.45
#